data_AF-E6TVS3-F1
#
_entry.id   AF-E6TVS3-F1
#
_cell.length_a   1.000
_cell.length_b   1.000
_cell.length_c   1.000
_cell.angle_alpha   90.00
_cell.angle_beta   90.00
_cell.angle_gamma   90.00
#
_symmetry.space_group_name_H-M   'P 1'
#
loop_
_entity.id
_entity.type
_entity.pdbx_description
1 polymer ?
#
loop_
_entity_poly.entity_id
_entity_poly.type
_entity_poly.pdbx_seq_one_letter_code
_entity_poly.pdbx_strand_id
1 'polypeptide(L)'
;MRYLILLTPSMNWIDGVVLHNQPFMPEHAVYVQNEYNNGSIVLAGPFAGSTGGAIVIDAVKEEDVIKFAENDPTVKNGIFSYEIKQWDYKMSKFENESPDFDQGYIKYKHKIQKELGII
;
A
#
# COMPACT_ATOMS: atom_id res chain seq x y z
N MET A 1 -4.75 -5.73 11.43
CA MET A 1 -5.30 -4.61 10.63
C MET A 1 -4.48 -4.51 9.36
N ARG A 2 -5.09 -4.15 8.23
CA ARG A 2 -4.41 -4.06 6.93
C ARG A 2 -4.04 -2.62 6.61
N TYR A 3 -2.85 -2.42 6.06
CA TYR A 3 -2.33 -1.12 5.67
C TYR A 3 -1.77 -1.17 4.25
N LEU A 4 -1.87 -0.04 3.55
CA LEU A 4 -1.20 0.24 2.30
C LEU A 4 -0.06 1.23 2.56
N ILE A 5 1.15 0.85 2.19
CA ILE A 5 2.31 1.73 2.10
C ILE A 5 2.48 2.09 0.63
N LEU A 6 2.45 3.38 0.31
CA LEU A 6 2.77 3.92 -1.01
C LEU A 6 4.18 4.48 -0.98
N LEU A 7 5.05 3.97 -1.85
CA LEU A 7 6.42 4.45 -2.04
C LEU A 7 6.46 5.31 -3.30
N THR A 8 6.97 6.53 -3.18
CA THR A 8 7.10 7.49 -4.29
C THR A 8 8.54 8.00 -4.36
N PRO A 9 9.09 8.27 -5.56
CA PRO A 9 10.42 8.87 -5.71
C PRO A 9 10.60 10.10 -4.82
N SER A 10 11.78 10.21 -4.20
CA SER A 10 12.11 11.32 -3.31
C SER A 10 13.41 12.03 -3.72
N MET A 11 13.94 12.87 -2.84
CA MET A 11 15.01 13.83 -3.13
C MET A 11 16.28 13.23 -3.76
N ASN A 12 16.59 11.96 -3.49
CA ASN A 12 17.79 11.28 -4.00
C ASN A 12 17.48 10.28 -5.13
N TRP A 13 16.27 10.31 -5.68
CA TRP A 13 15.93 9.55 -6.88
C TRP A 13 16.77 10.01 -8.08
N ILE A 14 17.24 9.06 -8.89
CA ILE A 14 18.05 9.35 -10.07
C ILE A 14 17.20 9.19 -11.33
N ASP A 15 16.94 10.30 -12.02
CA ASP A 15 16.21 10.29 -13.30
C ASP A 15 16.93 9.46 -14.38
N GLY A 16 16.16 8.73 -15.16
CA GLY A 16 16.67 7.85 -16.23
C GLY A 16 17.24 6.52 -15.74
N VAL A 17 17.36 6.29 -14.43
CA VAL A 17 17.73 4.99 -13.86
C VAL A 17 16.45 4.20 -13.56
N VAL A 18 16.37 2.97 -14.08
CA VAL A 18 15.23 2.07 -13.80
C VAL A 18 15.16 1.71 -12.32
N LEU A 19 13.95 1.49 -11.80
CA LEU A 19 13.69 1.32 -10.37
C LEU A 19 14.64 0.32 -9.71
N HIS A 20 14.84 -0.88 -10.28
CA HIS A 20 15.67 -1.91 -9.66
C HIS A 20 17.16 -1.56 -9.52
N ASN A 21 17.62 -0.55 -10.26
CA ASN A 21 19.01 -0.07 -10.23
C ASN A 21 19.18 1.24 -9.44
N GLN A 22 18.12 1.76 -8.81
CA GLN A 22 18.26 2.90 -7.91
C GLN A 22 19.14 2.52 -6.71
N PRO A 23 19.85 3.49 -6.10
CA PRO A 23 20.64 3.23 -4.90
C PRO A 23 19.80 2.54 -3.81
N PHE A 24 20.42 1.63 -3.06
CA PHE A 24 19.82 0.90 -1.93
C PHE A 24 18.65 -0.04 -2.26
N MET A 25 18.31 -0.21 -3.54
CA MET A 25 17.22 -1.10 -3.96
C MET A 25 17.48 -2.59 -3.70
N PRO A 26 18.69 -3.13 -3.86
CA PRO A 26 18.97 -4.51 -3.46
C PRO A 26 18.70 -4.74 -1.96
N GLU A 27 19.10 -3.79 -1.11
CA GLU A 27 18.90 -3.84 0.34
C GLU A 27 17.41 -3.72 0.70
N HIS A 28 16.68 -2.83 0.04
CA HIS A 28 15.22 -2.75 0.14
C HIS A 28 14.56 -4.09 -0.23
N ALA A 29 14.94 -4.70 -1.35
CA ALA A 29 14.37 -5.97 -1.79
C ALA A 29 14.57 -7.07 -0.74
N VAL A 30 15.77 -7.18 -0.15
CA VAL A 30 16.05 -8.14 0.94
C VAL A 30 15.25 -7.80 2.19
N TYR A 31 15.17 -6.51 2.56
CA TYR A 31 14.42 -6.04 3.73
C TYR A 31 12.93 -6.41 3.65
N VAL A 32 12.29 -6.08 2.53
CA VAL A 32 10.89 -6.41 2.24
C VAL A 32 10.68 -7.93 2.19
N GLN A 33 11.61 -8.67 1.57
CA GLN A 33 11.52 -10.15 1.50
C GLN A 33 11.57 -10.80 2.89
N ASN A 34 12.37 -10.28 3.82
CA ASN A 34 12.43 -10.79 5.18
C ASN A 34 11.09 -10.60 5.91
N GLU A 35 10.47 -9.42 5.76
CA GLU A 35 9.16 -9.17 6.38
C GLU A 35 8.04 -9.97 5.72
N TYR A 36 8.13 -10.22 4.42
CA TYR A 36 7.25 -11.16 3.73
C TYR A 36 7.38 -12.58 4.29
N ASN A 37 8.62 -13.06 4.50
CA ASN A 37 8.86 -14.38 5.08
C ASN A 37 8.35 -14.49 6.53
N ASN A 38 8.29 -13.38 7.27
CA ASN A 38 7.71 -13.31 8.60
C ASN A 38 6.16 -13.32 8.59
N GLY A 39 5.53 -13.21 7.41
CA GLY A 39 4.10 -13.37 7.22
C GLY A 39 3.28 -12.08 7.30
N SER A 40 3.91 -10.92 7.51
CA SER A 40 3.19 -9.64 7.63
C SER A 40 2.81 -9.04 6.28
N ILE A 41 3.62 -9.24 5.22
CA ILE A 41 3.35 -8.69 3.89
C ILE A 41 2.39 -9.59 3.12
N VAL A 42 1.28 -9.00 2.67
CA VAL A 42 0.23 -9.65 1.89
C VAL A 42 0.52 -9.56 0.38
N LEU A 43 0.98 -8.39 -0.08
CA LEU A 43 1.27 -8.11 -1.47
C LEU A 43 2.28 -6.96 -1.56
N ALA A 44 3.31 -7.07 -2.40
CA ALA A 44 4.26 -5.99 -2.62
C ALA A 44 4.76 -5.97 -4.05
N GLY A 45 5.09 -4.78 -4.56
CA GLY A 45 5.73 -4.66 -5.87
C GLY A 45 5.84 -3.22 -6.38
N PRO A 46 6.66 -3.01 -7.43
CA PRO A 46 6.80 -1.71 -8.08
C PRO A 46 5.56 -1.38 -8.91
N PHE A 47 5.29 -0.08 -9.06
CA PHE A 47 4.38 0.40 -10.09
C PHE A 47 5.01 0.28 -11.47
N ALA A 48 4.17 0.10 -12.49
CA ALA A 48 4.62 0.10 -13.88
C ALA A 48 5.32 1.42 -14.22
N GLY A 49 6.41 1.33 -15.00
CA GLY A 49 7.15 2.52 -15.43
C GLY A 49 8.14 3.09 -14.41
N SER A 50 8.49 2.34 -13.35
CA SER A 50 9.45 2.80 -12.32
C SER A 50 9.00 4.06 -11.56
N THR A 51 7.70 4.22 -11.34
CA THR A 51 7.10 5.41 -10.71
C THR A 51 6.94 5.29 -9.18
N GLY A 52 7.53 4.26 -8.58
CA GLY A 52 7.41 3.94 -7.15
C GLY A 52 6.96 2.50 -6.93
N GLY A 53 6.27 2.26 -5.82
CA GLY A 53 5.74 0.94 -5.48
C GLY A 53 4.70 0.97 -4.38
N ALA A 54 4.14 -0.20 -4.09
CA ALA A 54 3.18 -0.38 -3.02
C ALA A 54 3.48 -1.65 -2.22
N ILE A 55 3.18 -1.59 -0.92
CA ILE A 55 3.21 -2.73 -0.02
C ILE A 55 1.89 -2.78 0.75
N VAL A 56 1.20 -3.90 0.67
CA VAL A 56 0.05 -4.23 1.53
C VAL A 56 0.57 -5.10 2.67
N ILE A 57 0.40 -4.63 3.88
CA ILE A 57 0.96 -5.25 5.09
C ILE A 57 -0.11 -5.33 6.19
N ASP A 58 -0.12 -6.46 6.91
CA ASP A 58 -0.95 -6.65 8.08
C ASP A 58 -0.13 -6.42 9.36
N ALA A 59 -0.68 -5.60 10.26
CA ALA A 59 -0.07 -5.30 11.55
C ALA A 59 -1.12 -5.14 12.65
N VAL A 60 -0.70 -5.36 13.90
CA VAL A 60 -1.55 -5.14 15.09
C VAL A 60 -1.65 -3.65 15.42
N LYS A 61 -0.64 -2.86 15.06
CA LYS A 61 -0.54 -1.42 15.37
C LYS A 61 0.05 -0.66 14.19
N GLU A 62 -0.42 0.57 13.96
CA GLU A 62 0.08 1.42 12.87
C GLU A 62 1.55 1.80 13.10
N GLU A 63 1.97 1.95 14.36
CA GLU A 63 3.34 2.30 14.72
C GLU A 63 4.37 1.25 14.24
N ASP A 64 3.97 -0.01 14.12
CA ASP A 64 4.86 -1.06 13.62
C ASP A 64 5.05 -0.95 12.09
N VAL A 65 4.02 -0.51 11.38
CA VAL A 65 4.08 -0.21 9.94
C VAL A 65 4.91 1.04 9.66
N ILE A 66 4.75 2.08 10.48
CA ILE A 66 5.57 3.30 10.40
C ILE A 66 7.04 2.93 10.62
N LYS A 67 7.36 2.17 11.67
CA LYS A 67 8.73 1.71 11.92
C LYS A 67 9.28 0.88 10.77
N PHE A 68 8.47 0.01 10.16
CA PHE A 68 8.91 -0.76 8.99
C PHE A 68 9.27 0.18 7.82
N ALA A 69 8.40 1.13 7.49
CA ALA A 69 8.65 2.10 6.42
C ALA A 69 9.87 2.99 6.70
N GLU A 70 10.01 3.52 7.91
CA GLU A 70 11.15 4.36 8.32
C GLU A 70 12.46 3.57 8.40
N ASN A 71 12.41 2.24 8.53
CA ASN A 71 13.60 1.40 8.57
C ASN A 71 14.05 0.88 7.22
N ASP A 72 13.24 1.03 6.17
CA ASP A 72 13.55 0.66 4.80
C ASP A 72 14.82 1.39 4.31
N PRO A 73 15.82 0.68 3.78
CA PRO A 73 17.05 1.28 3.25
C PRO A 73 16.81 2.39 2.22
N THR A 74 15.80 2.25 1.36
CA THR A 74 15.50 3.26 0.33
C THR A 74 14.83 4.50 0.91
N VAL A 75 14.03 4.35 1.97
CA VAL A 75 13.41 5.49 2.67
C VAL A 75 14.45 6.24 3.51
N LYS A 76 15.26 5.52 4.29
CA LYS A 76 16.33 6.10 5.12
C LYS A 76 17.31 6.95 4.31
N ASN A 77 17.58 6.54 3.08
CA ASN A 77 18.52 7.21 2.20
C ASN A 77 17.84 8.16 1.20
N GLY A 78 16.54 8.46 1.37
CA GLY A 78 15.82 9.46 0.58
C GLY A 78 15.59 9.10 -0.89
N ILE A 79 15.63 7.81 -1.24
CA ILE A 79 15.31 7.31 -2.58
C ILE A 79 13.79 7.27 -2.75
N PHE A 80 13.09 6.78 -1.72
CA PHE A 80 11.64 6.84 -1.63
C PHE A 80 11.18 7.69 -0.45
N SER A 81 10.04 8.35 -0.63
CA SER A 81 9.16 8.83 0.43
C SER A 81 7.99 7.87 0.54
N TYR A 82 7.35 7.82 1.71
CA TYR A 82 6.23 6.92 1.94
C TYR A 82 4.97 7.64 2.43
N GLU A 83 3.82 7.05 2.12
CA GLU A 83 2.53 7.36 2.76
C GLU A 83 1.92 6.05 3.27
N ILE A 84 1.35 6.08 4.48
CA ILE A 84 0.65 4.94 5.08
C ILE A 84 -0.84 5.26 5.16
N LYS A 85 -1.66 4.29 4.76
CA LYS A 85 -3.11 4.30 4.98
C LYS A 85 -3.55 2.98 5.57
N GLN A 86 -4.30 3.03 6.68
CA GLN A 86 -5.08 1.87 7.09
C GLN A 86 -6.14 1.59 6.01
N TRP A 87 -6.21 0.33 5.58
CA TRP A 87 -7.11 -0.09 4.52
C TRP A 87 -8.21 -1.01 5.07
N ASP A 88 -9.38 -0.43 5.30
CA ASP A 88 -10.62 -1.16 5.62
C ASP A 88 -11.24 -1.73 4.35
N TYR A 89 -10.54 -2.69 3.73
CA TYR A 89 -10.98 -3.34 2.49
C TYR A 89 -12.33 -4.04 2.72
N LYS A 90 -13.19 -4.06 1.69
CA LYS A 90 -14.53 -4.68 1.74
C LYS A 90 -14.69 -5.84 0.77
N MET A 91 -13.69 -6.06 -0.07
CA MET A 91 -13.71 -7.08 -1.10
C MET A 91 -12.30 -7.61 -1.33
N SER A 92 -12.16 -8.94 -1.34
CA SER A 92 -10.91 -9.62 -1.63
C SER A 92 -11.20 -11.04 -2.12
N LYS A 93 -10.64 -11.42 -3.27
CA LYS A 93 -10.67 -12.81 -3.74
C LYS A 93 -9.78 -13.73 -2.91
N PHE A 94 -8.73 -13.19 -2.29
CA PHE A 94 -7.80 -13.95 -1.45
C PHE A 94 -8.41 -14.26 -0.08
N GLU A 95 -9.16 -13.31 0.49
CA GLU A 95 -9.85 -13.49 1.79
C GLU A 95 -11.27 -14.07 1.64
N ASN A 96 -11.71 -14.34 0.40
CA ASN A 96 -13.07 -14.75 0.08
C ASN A 96 -14.15 -13.79 0.63
N GLU A 97 -13.86 -12.48 0.58
CA GLU A 97 -14.78 -11.42 0.97
C GLU A 97 -15.39 -10.74 -0.26
N SER A 98 -16.71 -10.65 -0.30
CA SER A 98 -17.46 -9.91 -1.32
C SER A 98 -18.67 -9.26 -0.66
N PRO A 99 -18.90 -7.96 -0.88
CA PRO A 99 -20.10 -7.28 -0.38
C PRO A 99 -21.29 -7.45 -1.32
N ASP A 100 -21.10 -8.11 -2.48
CA ASP A 100 -22.12 -8.39 -3.51
C ASP A 100 -22.95 -7.15 -3.88
N PHE A 101 -22.27 -6.01 -4.06
CA PHE A 101 -22.92 -4.77 -4.47
C PHE A 101 -23.65 -4.95 -5.81
N ASP A 102 -24.95 -4.67 -5.80
CA ASP A 102 -25.84 -4.89 -6.93
C ASP A 102 -26.81 -3.70 -7.16
N GLN A 103 -27.79 -3.88 -8.04
CA GLN A 103 -28.83 -2.87 -8.29
C GLN A 103 -29.73 -2.62 -7.06
N GLY A 104 -29.87 -3.59 -6.16
CA GLY A 104 -30.58 -3.42 -4.89
C GLY A 104 -29.84 -2.44 -3.96
N TYR A 105 -28.52 -2.58 -3.85
CA TYR A 105 -27.67 -1.66 -3.07
C TYR A 105 -27.79 -0.21 -3.55
N ILE A 106 -27.77 0.02 -4.87
CA ILE A 106 -27.95 1.36 -5.46
C ILE A 106 -29.28 1.96 -5.03
N LYS A 107 -30.39 1.22 -5.18
CA LYS A 107 -31.73 1.70 -4.80
C LYS A 107 -31.79 2.06 -3.32
N TYR A 108 -31.23 1.23 -2.47
CA TYR A 108 -31.15 1.46 -1.03
C TYR A 108 -30.35 2.73 -0.69
N LYS A 109 -29.15 2.91 -1.27
CA LYS A 109 -28.31 4.09 -1.00
C LYS A 109 -28.90 5.38 -1.57
N HIS A 110 -29.50 5.35 -2.76
CA HIS A 110 -30.16 6.52 -3.32
C HIS A 110 -31.38 6.95 -2.49
N LYS A 111 -32.13 6.00 -1.89
CA LYS A 111 -33.20 6.34 -0.94
C LYS A 111 -32.64 7.13 0.24
N ILE A 112 -31.58 6.63 0.87
CA ILE A 112 -30.92 7.31 2.00
C ILE A 112 -30.38 8.68 1.58
N GLN A 113 -29.70 8.78 0.44
CA GLN A 113 -29.13 10.03 -0.03
C GLN A 113 -30.19 11.11 -0.29
N LYS A 114 -31.38 10.73 -0.78
CA LYS A 114 -32.53 11.64 -0.92
C LYS A 114 -33.08 12.10 0.42
N GLU A 115 -33.23 11.20 1.37
CA GLU A 115 -33.65 11.53 2.75
C GLU A 115 -32.66 12.51 3.42
N LEU A 116 -31.38 12.44 3.05
CA LEU A 116 -30.32 13.34 3.50
C LEU A 116 -30.16 14.61 2.63
N GLY A 117 -30.89 14.75 1.52
CA GLY A 117 -30.75 15.90 0.61
C GLY A 117 -29.42 15.98 -0.15
N ILE A 118 -28.71 14.87 -0.33
CA ILE A 118 -27.45 14.80 -1.09
C ILE A 118 -27.73 14.76 -2.60
N ILE A 119 -28.78 14.04 -3.00
CA ILE A 119 -29.31 13.95 -4.37
C ILE A 119 -30.84 14.08 -4.37
#